data_AF-A0A371LJI1-F1
#
_entry.id   AF-A0A371LJI1-F1
#
_cell.length_a   1.000
_cell.length_b   1.000
_cell.length_c   1.000
_cell.angle_alpha   90.00
_cell.angle_beta   90.00
_cell.angle_gamma   90.00
#
_symmetry.space_group_name_H-M   'P 1'
#
loop_
_entity.id
_entity.type
_entity.pdbx_description
1 polymer ?
#
loop_
_entity_poly.entity_id
_entity_poly.type
_entity_poly.pdbx_seq_one_letter_code
_entity_poly.pdbx_strand_id
1 'polypeptide(L)'
;MNERFGKTPELRTSDSVQLLDTTLRDGEQAPGVSLTPAEKADIARALDRAEVDYIEAGSACTGPGERETIKRVTSLGLDATVTSFARGVKNDVDLALDCDVDGITLVVPASDRHVESKVGTTREGVVETTDELVAYAKDHGLWVEVIGEDGSRAAPEFLESLARASHDAGADRFCFADTVGHTSPEHTYEVVSRLAELGPTSTHTHDDLGLAMANVHASLAAGADLVHTTVNGIGERAGNVALEEVAIALDHCYDVESVKLDELYALAQKVAQATGVALPPNKAVVGQNAFTHESGIHTDGTLKDDAMYEPYPPETVGRERRLVLGKHAGRAGVKAALDEHGVDATDEEVAAVVERVKELGDRGKRVTDADLLAFAEDVQGRERARQVELLDLTAASGGGTPTASVRLRVEGEERVASGTGSGPVDAAVKAVREALGPDADAQLDEYHVDAITGGTDAVVTVEVTMSLGDRSVTVAASHADITRASVQAMVNALDRLLAPNHTSPTPASADD
;
A
#
# COMPACT_ATOMS: atom_id res chain seq x y z
N MET A 1 -2.92 -19.89 -35.67
CA MET A 1 -2.17 -19.47 -34.45
C MET A 1 -1.84 -17.99 -34.46
N ASN A 2 -1.55 -17.36 -35.61
CA ASN A 2 -1.33 -15.91 -35.73
C ASN A 2 -2.59 -15.01 -35.72
N GLU A 3 -3.78 -15.59 -35.52
CA GLU A 3 -5.05 -14.85 -35.28
C GLU A 3 -5.47 -14.87 -33.81
N ARG A 4 -4.79 -15.63 -32.94
CA ARG A 4 -5.22 -15.83 -31.53
C ARG A 4 -4.95 -14.65 -30.62
N PHE A 5 -4.05 -13.76 -31.02
CA PHE A 5 -3.74 -12.52 -30.33
C PHE A 5 -3.91 -11.36 -31.32
N GLY A 6 -5.08 -11.32 -31.96
CA GLY A 6 -5.46 -10.23 -32.88
C GLY A 6 -5.22 -8.85 -32.27
N LYS A 7 -5.34 -7.81 -33.10
CA LYS A 7 -5.24 -6.40 -32.68
C LYS A 7 -5.90 -6.20 -31.31
N THR A 8 -5.24 -5.45 -30.42
CA THR A 8 -5.80 -5.03 -29.13
C THR A 8 -7.27 -4.67 -29.34
N PRO A 9 -8.21 -5.31 -28.63
CA PRO A 9 -9.62 -4.96 -28.79
C PRO A 9 -9.77 -3.48 -28.45
N GLU A 10 -10.27 -2.70 -29.41
CA GLU A 10 -10.73 -1.33 -29.11
C GLU A 10 -11.86 -1.45 -28.09
N LEU A 11 -11.74 -0.72 -26.98
CA LEU A 11 -12.81 -0.65 -25.99
C LEU A 11 -14.09 -0.17 -26.69
N ARG A 12 -15.19 -0.90 -26.47
CA ARG A 12 -16.50 -0.55 -27.03
C ARG A 12 -17.20 0.55 -26.22
N THR A 13 -16.66 0.90 -25.05
CA THR A 13 -17.25 1.82 -24.08
C THR A 13 -16.80 3.26 -24.34
N SER A 14 -17.63 4.22 -23.92
CA SER A 14 -17.30 5.66 -23.95
C SER A 14 -16.12 6.00 -23.04
N ASP A 15 -15.66 7.26 -23.09
CA ASP A 15 -14.62 7.88 -22.27
C ASP A 15 -14.85 7.84 -20.73
N SER A 16 -15.76 7.00 -20.23
CA SER A 16 -16.24 7.00 -18.84
C SER A 16 -16.42 5.56 -18.31
N VAL A 17 -15.32 4.93 -17.92
CA VAL A 17 -15.37 3.67 -17.14
C VAL A 17 -15.44 4.04 -15.66
N GLN A 18 -16.43 3.51 -14.96
CA GLN A 18 -16.67 3.80 -13.55
C GLN A 18 -16.16 2.68 -12.64
N LEU A 19 -15.79 3.03 -11.40
CA LEU A 19 -15.36 2.05 -10.41
C LEU A 19 -16.33 1.98 -9.22
N LEU A 20 -16.69 0.75 -8.85
CA LEU A 20 -17.35 0.45 -7.58
C LEU A 20 -16.35 -0.23 -6.65
N ASP A 21 -16.03 0.41 -5.54
CA ASP A 21 -15.20 -0.19 -4.51
C ASP A 21 -16.06 -0.97 -3.51
N THR A 22 -15.70 -2.24 -3.29
CA THR A 22 -16.32 -3.13 -2.28
C THR A 22 -15.33 -3.50 -1.17
N THR A 23 -14.33 -2.66 -0.89
CA THR A 23 -13.36 -2.88 0.19
C THR A 23 -14.05 -3.00 1.55
N LEU A 24 -15.08 -2.18 1.79
CA LEU A 24 -15.81 -2.12 3.06
C LEU A 24 -16.82 -3.25 3.27
N ARG A 25 -17.11 -4.04 2.22
CA ARG A 25 -18.02 -5.17 2.26
C ARG A 25 -17.30 -6.46 1.91
N ASP A 26 -16.98 -6.69 0.63
CA ASP A 26 -16.36 -7.93 0.19
C ASP A 26 -14.90 -8.04 0.65
N GLY A 27 -14.19 -6.91 0.67
CA GLY A 27 -12.84 -6.84 1.20
C GLY A 27 -12.75 -7.24 2.67
N GLU A 28 -13.74 -6.87 3.49
CA GLU A 28 -13.81 -7.27 4.90
C GLU A 28 -14.09 -8.76 5.09
N GLN A 29 -14.68 -9.45 4.11
CA GLN A 29 -14.90 -10.90 4.17
C GLN A 29 -13.60 -11.71 4.07
N ALA A 30 -12.47 -11.06 3.78
CA ALA A 30 -11.16 -11.68 3.83
C ALA A 30 -10.88 -12.28 5.23
N PRO A 31 -10.39 -13.53 5.33
CA PRO A 31 -10.13 -14.17 6.61
C PRO A 31 -9.20 -13.34 7.52
N GLY A 32 -9.69 -12.97 8.70
CA GLY A 32 -8.91 -12.23 9.70
C GLY A 32 -9.03 -10.71 9.61
N VAL A 33 -9.77 -10.18 8.64
CA VAL A 33 -10.08 -8.76 8.54
C VAL A 33 -11.33 -8.44 9.37
N SER A 34 -11.27 -7.35 10.14
CA SER A 34 -12.42 -6.82 10.86
C SER A 34 -12.22 -5.32 11.08
N LEU A 35 -13.05 -4.52 10.43
CA LEU A 35 -12.92 -3.07 10.46
C LEU A 35 -13.90 -2.48 11.47
N THR A 36 -13.42 -1.55 12.28
CA THR A 36 -14.28 -0.76 13.16
C THR A 36 -15.11 0.26 12.36
N PRO A 37 -16.23 0.76 12.91
CA PRO A 37 -17.01 1.81 12.25
C PRO A 37 -16.22 3.08 11.94
N ALA A 38 -15.20 3.40 12.75
CA ALA A 38 -14.32 4.54 12.50
C ALA A 38 -13.38 4.28 11.33
N GLU A 39 -12.76 3.10 11.26
CA GLU A 39 -11.88 2.72 10.15
C GLU A 39 -12.65 2.65 8.83
N LYS A 40 -13.85 2.06 8.80
CA LYS A 40 -14.69 2.04 7.59
C LYS A 40 -15.03 3.46 7.12
N ALA A 41 -15.41 4.36 8.02
CA ALA A 41 -15.67 5.76 7.68
C ALA A 41 -14.42 6.49 7.16
N ASP A 42 -13.24 6.21 7.72
CA ASP A 42 -11.99 6.84 7.29
C ASP A 42 -11.50 6.32 5.93
N ILE A 43 -11.74 5.03 5.63
CA ILE A 43 -11.51 4.44 4.31
C ILE A 43 -12.52 5.00 3.30
N ALA A 44 -13.82 5.11 3.65
CA ALA A 44 -14.83 5.70 2.78
C ALA A 44 -14.46 7.13 2.34
N ARG A 45 -14.00 7.97 3.27
CA ARG A 45 -13.48 9.31 2.91
C ARG A 45 -12.23 9.26 2.01
N ALA A 46 -11.43 8.21 2.11
CA ALA A 46 -10.24 8.06 1.28
C ALA A 46 -10.60 7.60 -0.15
N LEU A 47 -11.58 6.72 -0.29
CA LEU A 47 -12.17 6.34 -1.56
C LEU A 47 -12.81 7.55 -2.25
N ASP A 48 -13.59 8.34 -1.51
CA ASP A 48 -14.22 9.55 -2.02
C ASP A 48 -13.21 10.63 -2.42
N ARG A 49 -12.12 10.82 -1.65
CA ARG A 49 -11.00 11.70 -2.06
C ARG A 49 -10.27 11.23 -3.31
N ALA A 50 -10.25 9.91 -3.55
CA ALA A 50 -9.74 9.33 -4.78
C ALA A 50 -10.75 9.38 -5.92
N GLU A 51 -11.93 10.00 -5.72
CA GLU A 51 -12.99 10.17 -6.71
C GLU A 51 -13.56 8.84 -7.24
N VAL A 52 -13.65 7.82 -6.37
CA VAL A 52 -14.33 6.55 -6.70
C VAL A 52 -15.83 6.79 -6.83
N ASP A 53 -16.44 6.33 -7.94
CA ASP A 53 -17.86 6.59 -8.24
C ASP A 53 -18.84 5.97 -7.24
N TYR A 54 -18.60 4.72 -6.84
CA TYR A 54 -19.49 3.94 -5.98
C TYR A 54 -18.74 3.28 -4.82
N ILE A 55 -19.32 3.34 -3.62
CA ILE A 55 -18.76 2.70 -2.42
C ILE A 55 -19.82 1.75 -1.85
N GLU A 56 -19.55 0.44 -1.90
CA GLU A 56 -20.37 -0.55 -1.22
C GLU A 56 -19.96 -0.62 0.27
N ALA A 57 -20.68 0.13 1.10
CA ALA A 57 -20.29 0.43 2.48
C ALA A 57 -20.45 -0.74 3.46
N GLY A 58 -21.09 -1.83 3.05
CA GLY A 58 -21.33 -2.99 3.90
C GLY A 58 -22.57 -3.78 3.52
N SER A 59 -23.01 -4.63 4.45
CA SER A 59 -24.25 -5.41 4.31
C SER A 59 -25.19 -5.13 5.48
N ALA A 60 -26.21 -4.30 5.27
CA ALA A 60 -27.15 -3.91 6.33
C ALA A 60 -27.85 -5.11 7.03
N CYS A 61 -27.96 -6.23 6.32
CA CYS A 61 -28.51 -7.48 6.84
C CYS A 61 -27.61 -8.22 7.85
N THR A 62 -26.30 -7.92 7.90
CA THR A 62 -25.34 -8.61 8.78
C THR A 62 -25.65 -8.39 10.26
N GLY A 63 -26.03 -7.17 10.65
CA GLY A 63 -26.42 -6.90 12.03
C GLY A 63 -26.50 -5.41 12.39
N PRO A 64 -26.91 -5.10 13.63
CA PRO A 64 -27.05 -3.71 14.08
C PRO A 64 -25.75 -2.91 14.02
N GLY A 65 -24.60 -3.52 14.36
CA GLY A 65 -23.30 -2.85 14.30
C GLY A 65 -22.92 -2.46 12.87
N GLU A 66 -23.19 -3.33 11.89
CA GLU A 66 -22.94 -3.03 10.48
C GLU A 66 -23.84 -1.91 9.97
N ARG A 67 -25.11 -1.87 10.38
CA ARG A 67 -26.02 -0.76 10.07
C ARG A 67 -25.59 0.56 10.68
N GLU A 68 -25.05 0.55 11.91
CA GLU A 68 -24.47 1.75 12.52
C GLU A 68 -23.28 2.26 11.69
N THR A 69 -22.44 1.34 11.18
CA THR A 69 -21.34 1.70 10.29
C THR A 69 -21.82 2.30 8.97
N ILE A 70 -22.78 1.67 8.28
CA ILE A 70 -23.31 2.16 7.02
C ILE A 70 -23.92 3.56 7.21
N LYS A 71 -24.72 3.77 8.26
CA LYS A 71 -25.25 5.10 8.62
C LYS A 71 -24.17 6.14 8.84
N ARG A 72 -23.05 5.72 9.46
CA ARG A 72 -21.92 6.62 9.67
C ARG A 72 -21.31 7.03 8.33
N VAL A 73 -21.16 6.10 7.38
CA VAL A 73 -20.66 6.38 6.03
C VAL A 73 -21.60 7.29 5.24
N THR A 74 -22.90 6.99 5.21
CA THR A 74 -23.90 7.82 4.49
C THR A 74 -24.02 9.23 5.07
N SER A 75 -23.76 9.39 6.38
CA SER A 75 -23.75 10.72 7.02
C SER A 75 -22.53 11.60 6.70
N LEU A 76 -21.55 11.11 5.94
CA LEU A 76 -20.31 11.84 5.65
C LEU A 76 -20.47 12.93 4.58
N GLY A 77 -21.55 12.88 3.79
CA GLY A 77 -21.75 13.79 2.66
C GLY A 77 -20.70 13.59 1.57
N LEU A 78 -20.45 12.32 1.21
CA LEU A 78 -19.54 11.92 0.13
C LEU A 78 -20.17 12.30 -1.23
N ASP A 79 -19.33 12.51 -2.23
CA ASP A 79 -19.77 12.68 -3.62
C ASP A 79 -20.05 11.32 -4.27
N ALA A 80 -19.37 10.26 -3.81
CA ALA A 80 -19.60 8.88 -4.25
C ALA A 80 -21.02 8.37 -3.89
N THR A 81 -21.59 7.54 -4.77
CA THR A 81 -22.86 6.84 -4.49
C THR A 81 -22.61 5.72 -3.48
N VAL A 82 -23.25 5.79 -2.30
CA VAL A 82 -23.08 4.80 -1.24
C VAL A 82 -24.13 3.70 -1.36
N THR A 83 -23.69 2.46 -1.51
CA THR A 83 -24.58 1.30 -1.64
C THR A 83 -24.46 0.34 -0.46
N SER A 84 -25.50 -0.48 -0.25
CA SER A 84 -25.46 -1.65 0.65
C SER A 84 -25.77 -2.92 -0.12
N PHE A 85 -25.04 -3.98 0.20
CA PHE A 85 -25.38 -5.33 -0.22
C PHE A 85 -26.73 -5.75 0.35
N ALA A 86 -27.54 -6.39 -0.49
CA ALA A 86 -28.80 -7.03 -0.12
C ALA A 86 -28.93 -8.41 -0.77
N ARG A 87 -29.44 -9.40 -0.02
CA ARG A 87 -29.85 -10.68 -0.62
C ARG A 87 -31.20 -10.50 -1.31
N GLY A 88 -31.60 -11.49 -2.12
CA GLY A 88 -32.92 -11.60 -2.76
C GLY A 88 -34.12 -11.77 -1.81
N VAL A 89 -34.24 -10.93 -0.77
CA VAL A 89 -35.38 -10.88 0.15
C VAL A 89 -35.72 -9.42 0.52
N LYS A 90 -37.01 -9.11 0.59
CA LYS A 90 -37.50 -7.74 0.84
C LYS A 90 -36.96 -7.12 2.14
N ASN A 91 -36.83 -7.92 3.20
CA ASN A 91 -36.34 -7.43 4.49
C ASN A 91 -34.92 -6.85 4.41
N ASP A 92 -34.06 -7.36 3.52
CA ASP A 92 -32.71 -6.81 3.37
C ASP A 92 -32.73 -5.43 2.69
N VAL A 93 -33.64 -5.23 1.73
CA VAL A 93 -33.89 -3.91 1.11
C VAL A 93 -34.43 -2.93 2.15
N ASP A 94 -35.38 -3.35 2.98
CA ASP A 94 -35.92 -2.53 4.08
C ASP A 94 -34.81 -2.11 5.07
N LEU A 95 -33.90 -3.03 5.42
CA LEU A 95 -32.77 -2.73 6.30
C LEU A 95 -31.73 -1.78 5.66
N ALA A 96 -31.53 -1.87 4.34
CA ALA A 96 -30.66 -0.95 3.61
C ALA A 96 -31.27 0.46 3.56
N LEU A 97 -32.57 0.58 3.26
CA LEU A 97 -33.32 1.84 3.31
C LEU A 97 -33.22 2.51 4.68
N ASP A 98 -33.33 1.74 5.76
CA ASP A 98 -33.17 2.23 7.13
C ASP A 98 -31.79 2.84 7.42
N CYS A 99 -30.79 2.62 6.54
CA CYS A 99 -29.42 3.14 6.64
C CYS A 99 -29.14 4.37 5.77
N ASP A 100 -30.15 4.91 5.08
CA ASP A 100 -30.04 6.11 4.25
C ASP A 100 -29.00 5.96 3.12
N VAL A 101 -28.88 4.76 2.54
CA VAL A 101 -28.01 4.50 1.37
C VAL A 101 -28.64 5.07 0.10
N ASP A 102 -27.79 5.43 -0.88
CA ASP A 102 -28.22 5.90 -2.19
C ASP A 102 -28.69 4.75 -3.09
N GLY A 103 -28.18 3.54 -2.84
CA GLY A 103 -28.52 2.37 -3.64
C GLY A 103 -28.28 1.02 -2.97
N ILE A 104 -28.63 -0.05 -3.69
CA ILE A 104 -28.38 -1.43 -3.28
C ILE A 104 -27.75 -2.24 -4.41
N THR A 105 -26.92 -3.19 -4.01
CA THR A 105 -26.43 -4.29 -4.85
C THR A 105 -27.21 -5.55 -4.46
N LEU A 106 -28.19 -5.91 -5.28
CA LEU A 106 -29.08 -7.04 -5.06
C LEU A 106 -28.45 -8.31 -5.61
N VAL A 107 -28.01 -9.20 -4.73
CA VAL A 107 -27.30 -10.43 -5.11
C VAL A 107 -28.27 -11.61 -5.17
N VAL A 108 -28.37 -12.22 -6.35
CA VAL A 108 -29.32 -13.29 -6.67
C VAL A 108 -28.60 -14.50 -7.29
N PRO A 109 -29.04 -15.73 -7.00
CA PRO A 109 -28.37 -16.93 -7.48
C PRO A 109 -28.51 -17.09 -9.01
N ALA A 110 -27.39 -17.18 -9.73
CA ALA A 110 -27.40 -17.36 -11.19
C ALA A 110 -27.02 -18.77 -11.66
N SER A 111 -26.34 -19.60 -10.86
CA SER A 111 -26.00 -20.97 -11.26
C SER A 111 -26.99 -22.01 -10.72
N ASP A 112 -27.16 -23.13 -11.42
CA ASP A 112 -28.09 -24.20 -11.01
C ASP A 112 -27.81 -24.71 -9.59
N ARG A 113 -26.53 -24.78 -9.20
CA ARG A 113 -26.14 -25.15 -7.84
C ARG A 113 -26.64 -24.15 -6.81
N HIS A 114 -26.55 -22.86 -7.10
CA HIS A 114 -27.04 -21.82 -6.21
C HIS A 114 -28.58 -21.78 -6.16
N VAL A 115 -29.23 -21.91 -7.31
CA VAL A 115 -30.69 -21.93 -7.42
C VAL A 115 -31.29 -23.13 -6.68
N GLU A 116 -30.84 -24.34 -7.00
CA GLU A 116 -31.45 -25.58 -6.52
C GLU A 116 -30.95 -26.00 -5.13
N SER A 117 -29.64 -25.89 -4.88
CA SER A 117 -29.02 -26.47 -3.67
C SER A 117 -28.79 -25.46 -2.56
N LYS A 118 -28.43 -24.20 -2.88
CA LYS A 118 -28.21 -23.14 -1.87
C LYS A 118 -29.53 -22.51 -1.43
N VAL A 119 -30.36 -22.10 -2.40
CA VAL A 119 -31.63 -21.40 -2.11
C VAL A 119 -32.82 -22.36 -2.07
N GLY A 120 -32.84 -23.39 -2.92
CA GLY A 120 -33.95 -24.35 -2.96
C GLY A 120 -35.17 -23.85 -3.74
N THR A 121 -34.94 -23.11 -4.84
CA THR A 121 -35.98 -22.52 -5.70
C THR A 121 -35.80 -22.94 -7.16
N THR A 122 -36.57 -22.36 -8.09
CA THR A 122 -36.40 -22.53 -9.55
C THR A 122 -35.84 -21.26 -10.21
N ARG A 123 -35.32 -21.39 -11.43
CA ARG A 123 -34.83 -20.25 -12.22
C ARG A 123 -35.92 -19.19 -12.42
N GLU A 124 -37.15 -19.62 -12.71
CA GLU A 124 -38.32 -18.74 -12.85
C GLU A 124 -38.62 -18.01 -11.53
N GLY A 125 -38.58 -18.72 -10.40
CA GLY A 125 -38.81 -18.12 -9.09
C GLY A 125 -37.75 -17.07 -8.72
N VAL A 126 -36.49 -17.25 -9.15
CA VAL A 126 -35.44 -16.23 -8.98
C VAL A 126 -35.74 -15.00 -9.82
N VAL A 127 -36.16 -15.17 -11.08
CA VAL A 127 -36.50 -14.05 -11.97
C VAL A 127 -37.70 -13.28 -11.41
N GLU A 128 -38.78 -13.96 -11.01
CA GLU A 128 -39.96 -13.33 -10.40
C GLU A 128 -39.60 -12.55 -9.13
N THR A 129 -38.82 -13.15 -8.24
CA THR A 129 -38.37 -12.48 -7.00
C THR A 129 -37.48 -11.27 -7.30
N THR A 130 -36.63 -11.37 -8.32
CA THR A 130 -35.73 -10.26 -8.72
C THR A 130 -36.53 -9.09 -9.26
N ASP A 131 -37.49 -9.34 -10.16
CA ASP A 131 -38.40 -8.33 -10.71
C ASP A 131 -39.15 -7.58 -9.60
N GLU A 132 -39.75 -8.32 -8.66
CA GLU A 132 -40.48 -7.73 -7.52
C GLU A 132 -39.59 -6.85 -6.62
N LEU A 133 -38.37 -7.30 -6.32
CA LEU A 133 -37.45 -6.60 -5.42
C LEU A 133 -36.80 -5.39 -6.06
N VAL A 134 -36.46 -5.47 -7.35
CA VAL A 134 -35.95 -4.33 -8.12
C VAL A 134 -37.02 -3.25 -8.19
N ALA A 135 -38.24 -3.59 -8.61
CA ALA A 135 -39.35 -2.64 -8.67
C ALA A 135 -39.60 -1.99 -7.30
N TYR A 136 -39.59 -2.79 -6.22
CA TYR A 136 -39.73 -2.28 -4.86
C TYR A 136 -38.61 -1.28 -4.48
N ALA A 137 -37.35 -1.60 -4.76
CA ALA A 137 -36.23 -0.69 -4.46
C ALA A 137 -36.29 0.60 -5.29
N LYS A 138 -36.63 0.51 -6.58
CA LYS A 138 -36.79 1.68 -7.46
C LYS A 138 -37.96 2.59 -7.02
N ASP A 139 -39.08 2.01 -6.58
CA ASP A 139 -40.22 2.77 -6.02
C ASP A 139 -39.83 3.58 -4.77
N HIS A 140 -38.76 3.18 -4.07
CA HIS A 140 -38.20 3.92 -2.93
C HIS A 140 -37.05 4.86 -3.31
N GLY A 141 -36.78 5.03 -4.61
CA GLY A 141 -35.80 5.98 -5.13
C GLY A 141 -34.35 5.51 -5.08
N LEU A 142 -34.11 4.22 -4.84
CA LEU A 142 -32.75 3.68 -4.80
C LEU A 142 -32.15 3.54 -6.20
N TRP A 143 -30.84 3.73 -6.30
CA TRP A 143 -30.04 3.13 -7.36
C TRP A 143 -29.94 1.61 -7.14
N VAL A 144 -30.08 0.80 -8.19
CA VAL A 144 -30.16 -0.66 -8.08
C VAL A 144 -29.30 -1.32 -9.13
N GLU A 145 -28.37 -2.13 -8.66
CA GLU A 145 -27.66 -3.11 -9.48
C GLU A 145 -28.04 -4.52 -9.05
N VAL A 146 -28.28 -5.39 -10.04
CA VAL A 146 -28.52 -6.81 -9.79
C VAL A 146 -27.27 -7.60 -10.13
N ILE A 147 -26.77 -8.39 -9.18
CA ILE A 147 -25.59 -9.23 -9.35
C ILE A 147 -26.01 -10.70 -9.49
N GLY A 148 -25.71 -11.28 -10.65
CA GLY A 148 -25.89 -12.72 -10.89
C GLY A 148 -24.79 -13.54 -10.21
N GLU A 149 -24.98 -13.90 -8.94
CA GLU A 149 -24.04 -14.71 -8.15
C GLU A 149 -23.71 -16.03 -8.85
N ASP A 150 -22.42 -16.34 -8.96
CA ASP A 150 -21.89 -17.51 -9.66
C ASP A 150 -22.17 -17.50 -11.17
N GLY A 151 -22.32 -16.30 -11.75
CA GLY A 151 -22.64 -16.07 -13.15
C GLY A 151 -21.63 -16.68 -14.13
N SER A 152 -20.35 -16.72 -13.78
CA SER A 152 -19.31 -17.36 -14.61
C SER A 152 -19.52 -18.86 -14.86
N ARG A 153 -20.39 -19.52 -14.09
CA ARG A 153 -20.77 -20.93 -14.25
C ARG A 153 -22.26 -21.13 -14.57
N ALA A 154 -22.99 -20.04 -14.78
CA ALA A 154 -24.40 -20.07 -15.15
C ALA A 154 -24.59 -20.37 -16.64
N ALA A 155 -25.77 -20.86 -17.01
CA ALA A 155 -26.15 -20.91 -18.42
C ALA A 155 -26.35 -19.48 -18.96
N PRO A 156 -25.69 -19.07 -20.05
CA PRO A 156 -25.80 -17.71 -20.57
C PRO A 156 -27.25 -17.27 -20.85
N GLU A 157 -28.11 -18.18 -21.31
CA GLU A 157 -29.53 -17.89 -21.59
C GLU A 157 -30.30 -17.54 -20.31
N PHE A 158 -29.90 -18.11 -19.18
CA PHE A 158 -30.51 -17.78 -17.89
C PHE A 158 -30.02 -16.42 -17.40
N LEU A 159 -28.73 -16.09 -17.57
CA LEU A 159 -28.22 -14.75 -17.27
C LEU A 159 -28.92 -13.68 -18.10
N GLU A 160 -29.13 -13.89 -19.40
CA GLU A 160 -29.89 -12.97 -20.24
C GLU A 160 -31.33 -12.80 -19.78
N SER A 161 -31.97 -13.87 -19.33
CA SER A 161 -33.35 -13.83 -18.81
C SER A 161 -33.42 -12.99 -17.53
N LEU A 162 -32.45 -13.17 -16.64
CA LEU A 162 -32.35 -12.42 -15.39
C LEU A 162 -32.00 -10.95 -15.63
N ALA A 163 -31.06 -10.66 -16.54
CA ALA A 163 -30.69 -9.29 -16.92
C ALA A 163 -31.86 -8.54 -17.56
N ARG A 164 -32.60 -9.16 -18.50
CA ARG A 164 -33.81 -8.54 -19.09
C ARG A 164 -34.85 -8.21 -18.03
N ALA A 165 -35.18 -9.17 -17.17
CA ALA A 165 -36.15 -8.93 -16.10
C ALA A 165 -35.71 -7.82 -15.15
N SER A 166 -34.41 -7.77 -14.82
CA SER A 166 -33.83 -6.71 -13.98
C SER A 166 -34.00 -5.33 -14.62
N HIS A 167 -33.65 -5.19 -15.90
CA HIS A 167 -33.80 -3.91 -16.62
C HIS A 167 -35.27 -3.53 -16.85
N ASP A 168 -36.14 -4.49 -17.18
CA ASP A 168 -37.58 -4.27 -17.35
C ASP A 168 -38.23 -3.77 -16.03
N ALA A 169 -37.76 -4.26 -14.88
CA ALA A 169 -38.16 -3.80 -13.54
C ALA A 169 -37.54 -2.44 -13.14
N GLY A 170 -36.58 -1.93 -13.92
CA GLY A 170 -35.96 -0.63 -13.73
C GLY A 170 -34.60 -0.62 -13.03
N ALA A 171 -33.91 -1.77 -12.93
CA ALA A 171 -32.53 -1.80 -12.44
C ALA A 171 -31.63 -0.94 -13.34
N ASP A 172 -30.75 -0.17 -12.70
CA ASP A 172 -29.80 0.71 -13.38
C ASP A 172 -28.72 -0.11 -14.09
N ARG A 173 -28.41 -1.31 -13.57
CA ARG A 173 -27.34 -2.17 -14.08
C ARG A 173 -27.54 -3.66 -13.76
N PHE A 174 -26.97 -4.52 -14.59
CA PHE A 174 -26.77 -5.94 -14.29
C PHE A 174 -25.27 -6.29 -14.23
N CYS A 175 -24.83 -6.99 -13.19
CA CYS A 175 -23.44 -7.37 -12.98
C CYS A 175 -23.20 -8.84 -13.35
N PHE A 176 -22.24 -9.08 -14.24
CA PHE A 176 -21.63 -10.40 -14.41
C PHE A 176 -20.64 -10.67 -13.27
N ALA A 177 -20.86 -11.73 -12.50
CA ALA A 177 -19.98 -12.10 -11.40
C ALA A 177 -19.22 -13.41 -11.66
N ASP A 178 -17.89 -13.35 -11.60
CA ASP A 178 -17.00 -14.51 -11.50
C ASP A 178 -16.67 -14.80 -10.03
N THR A 179 -17.67 -15.27 -9.30
CA THR A 179 -17.65 -15.47 -7.84
C THR A 179 -16.50 -16.35 -7.34
N VAL A 180 -15.94 -17.21 -8.20
CA VAL A 180 -14.86 -18.14 -7.82
C VAL A 180 -13.64 -18.02 -8.74
N GLY A 181 -13.48 -16.90 -9.44
CA GLY A 181 -12.31 -16.59 -10.28
C GLY A 181 -11.99 -17.68 -11.31
N HIS A 182 -13.01 -18.33 -11.88
CA HIS A 182 -12.88 -19.56 -12.65
C HIS A 182 -12.89 -19.36 -14.17
N THR A 183 -13.46 -18.27 -14.66
CA THR A 183 -13.66 -18.11 -16.11
C THR A 183 -12.41 -17.61 -16.83
N SER A 184 -12.28 -17.97 -18.11
CA SER A 184 -11.25 -17.43 -18.99
C SER A 184 -11.71 -16.13 -19.65
N PRO A 185 -10.78 -15.27 -20.11
CA PRO A 185 -11.11 -14.02 -20.78
C PRO A 185 -12.02 -14.19 -22.00
N GLU A 186 -11.88 -15.28 -22.76
CA GLU A 186 -12.71 -15.54 -23.95
C GLU A 186 -14.17 -15.81 -23.59
N HIS A 187 -14.39 -16.62 -22.55
CA HIS A 187 -15.74 -16.92 -22.06
C HIS A 187 -16.37 -15.69 -21.39
N THR A 188 -15.57 -14.92 -20.65
CA THR A 188 -16.00 -13.63 -20.08
C THR A 188 -16.46 -12.68 -21.19
N TYR A 189 -15.67 -12.50 -22.24
CA TYR A 189 -16.03 -11.64 -23.38
C TYR A 189 -17.34 -12.10 -24.05
N GLU A 190 -17.51 -13.40 -24.28
CA GLU A 190 -18.72 -13.97 -24.89
C GLU A 190 -19.98 -13.66 -24.06
N VAL A 191 -19.95 -13.95 -22.75
CA VAL A 191 -21.10 -13.77 -21.87
C VAL A 191 -21.39 -12.29 -21.66
N VAL A 192 -20.38 -11.48 -21.36
CA VAL A 192 -20.56 -10.04 -21.13
C VAL A 192 -21.04 -9.33 -22.40
N SER A 193 -20.62 -9.75 -23.60
CA SER A 193 -21.13 -9.18 -24.86
C SER A 193 -22.64 -9.36 -24.99
N ARG A 194 -23.15 -10.54 -24.62
CA ARG A 194 -24.59 -10.84 -24.63
C ARG A 194 -25.36 -10.00 -23.62
N LEU A 195 -24.78 -9.75 -22.45
CA LEU A 195 -25.40 -8.93 -21.40
C LEU A 195 -25.41 -7.45 -21.78
N ALA A 196 -24.30 -6.93 -22.32
CA ALA A 196 -24.17 -5.53 -22.74
C ALA A 196 -25.12 -5.18 -23.91
N GLU A 197 -25.55 -6.15 -24.72
CA GLU A 197 -26.60 -5.95 -25.73
C GLU A 197 -27.99 -5.70 -25.13
N LEU A 198 -28.21 -6.06 -23.86
CA LEU A 198 -29.49 -5.92 -23.16
C LEU A 198 -29.59 -4.63 -22.36
N GLY A 199 -28.46 -4.08 -21.91
CA GLY A 199 -28.41 -2.85 -21.11
C GLY A 199 -27.06 -2.61 -20.43
N PRO A 200 -26.97 -1.54 -19.61
CA PRO A 200 -25.76 -1.23 -18.84
C PRO A 200 -25.31 -2.44 -18.02
N THR A 201 -24.04 -2.79 -18.15
CA THR A 201 -23.47 -4.01 -17.57
C THR A 201 -22.22 -3.67 -16.74
N SER A 202 -22.07 -4.32 -15.59
CA SER A 202 -20.86 -4.30 -14.76
C SER A 202 -20.18 -5.67 -14.72
N THR A 203 -18.96 -5.68 -14.21
CA THR A 203 -18.21 -6.91 -13.96
C THR A 203 -17.66 -6.96 -12.54
N HIS A 204 -17.71 -8.13 -11.93
CA HIS A 204 -17.15 -8.43 -10.62
C HIS A 204 -16.34 -9.72 -10.70
N THR A 205 -15.02 -9.61 -10.54
CA THR A 205 -14.08 -10.70 -10.82
C THR A 205 -13.20 -11.02 -9.62
N HIS A 206 -13.24 -12.28 -9.16
CA HIS A 206 -12.26 -12.81 -8.21
C HIS A 206 -11.01 -13.36 -8.89
N ASP A 207 -9.93 -13.51 -8.11
CA ASP A 207 -8.60 -13.82 -8.64
C ASP A 207 -8.10 -15.26 -8.37
N ASP A 208 -9.01 -16.21 -8.15
CA ASP A 208 -8.65 -17.60 -7.82
C ASP A 208 -7.71 -18.29 -8.86
N LEU A 209 -7.74 -17.86 -10.14
CA LEU A 209 -6.83 -18.32 -11.20
C LEU A 209 -5.74 -17.31 -11.59
N GLY A 210 -5.66 -16.14 -10.94
CA GLY A 210 -4.77 -15.04 -11.35
C GLY A 210 -5.19 -14.36 -12.65
N LEU A 211 -6.50 -14.39 -12.97
CA LEU A 211 -7.07 -13.90 -14.23
C LEU A 211 -8.05 -12.73 -14.03
N ALA A 212 -8.20 -12.19 -12.82
CA ALA A 212 -9.20 -11.15 -12.53
C ALA A 212 -9.00 -9.92 -13.43
N MET A 213 -7.79 -9.35 -13.50
CA MET A 213 -7.46 -8.22 -14.38
C MET A 213 -7.70 -8.54 -15.87
N ALA A 214 -7.37 -9.76 -16.32
CA ALA A 214 -7.62 -10.16 -17.70
C ALA A 214 -9.11 -10.26 -18.02
N ASN A 215 -9.92 -10.74 -17.07
CA ASN A 215 -11.38 -10.80 -17.17
C ASN A 215 -12.01 -9.41 -17.10
N VAL A 216 -11.45 -8.45 -16.35
CA VAL A 216 -11.85 -7.04 -16.40
C VAL A 216 -11.65 -6.48 -17.80
N HIS A 217 -10.46 -6.61 -18.40
CA HIS A 217 -10.23 -6.12 -19.76
C HIS A 217 -11.16 -6.77 -20.79
N ALA A 218 -11.40 -8.08 -20.67
CA ALA A 218 -12.36 -8.77 -21.53
C ALA A 218 -13.79 -8.25 -21.37
N SER A 219 -14.21 -7.94 -20.14
CA SER A 219 -15.53 -7.39 -19.84
C SER A 219 -15.70 -5.98 -20.42
N LEU A 220 -14.70 -5.11 -20.23
CA LEU A 220 -14.69 -3.75 -20.78
C LEU A 220 -14.71 -3.76 -22.31
N ALA A 221 -13.89 -4.62 -22.93
CA ALA A 221 -13.88 -4.81 -24.38
C ALA A 221 -15.24 -5.34 -24.91
N ALA A 222 -15.96 -6.12 -24.10
CA ALA A 222 -17.28 -6.64 -24.43
C ALA A 222 -18.40 -5.60 -24.27
N GLY A 223 -18.16 -4.51 -23.54
CA GLY A 223 -19.10 -3.39 -23.37
C GLY A 223 -19.57 -3.14 -21.93
N ALA A 224 -19.01 -3.83 -20.92
CA ALA A 224 -19.24 -3.43 -19.53
C ALA A 224 -18.55 -2.09 -19.25
N ASP A 225 -19.19 -1.20 -18.50
CA ASP A 225 -18.67 0.16 -18.25
C ASP A 225 -18.50 0.49 -16.75
N LEU A 226 -18.75 -0.48 -15.86
CA LEU A 226 -18.47 -0.39 -14.43
C LEU A 226 -17.74 -1.65 -13.92
N VAL A 227 -16.70 -1.45 -13.12
CA VAL A 227 -15.87 -2.54 -12.57
C VAL A 227 -15.94 -2.53 -11.05
N HIS A 228 -16.27 -3.68 -10.46
CA HIS A 228 -16.20 -3.88 -9.02
C HIS A 228 -14.76 -4.20 -8.65
N THR A 229 -14.21 -3.47 -7.71
CA THR A 229 -12.82 -3.56 -7.28
C THR A 229 -12.72 -3.57 -5.76
N THR A 230 -11.57 -3.96 -5.25
CA THR A 230 -11.18 -3.65 -3.87
C THR A 230 -9.77 -3.07 -3.86
N VAL A 231 -9.51 -2.17 -2.92
CA VAL A 231 -8.16 -1.66 -2.68
C VAL A 231 -7.25 -2.82 -2.27
N ASN A 232 -6.07 -2.89 -2.88
CA ASN A 232 -5.08 -3.95 -2.67
C ASN A 232 -5.53 -5.35 -3.14
N GLY A 233 -6.70 -5.48 -3.78
CA GLY A 233 -7.27 -6.76 -4.21
C GLY A 233 -7.72 -7.65 -3.06
N ILE A 234 -8.04 -7.09 -1.88
CA ILE A 234 -8.53 -7.88 -0.75
C ILE A 234 -9.93 -8.46 -1.01
N GLY A 235 -10.25 -9.59 -0.38
CA GLY A 235 -11.56 -10.22 -0.46
C GLY A 235 -11.51 -11.67 -0.04
N GLU A 236 -12.58 -12.42 -0.28
CA GLU A 236 -12.59 -13.86 -0.03
C GLU A 236 -11.50 -14.60 -0.83
N ARG A 237 -10.87 -15.61 -0.22
CA ARG A 237 -9.90 -16.53 -0.86
C ARG A 237 -8.68 -15.80 -1.45
N ALA A 238 -8.61 -15.69 -2.78
CA ALA A 238 -7.56 -14.99 -3.52
C ALA A 238 -7.87 -13.50 -3.70
N GLY A 239 -9.05 -13.04 -3.28
CA GLY A 239 -9.47 -11.65 -3.33
C GLY A 239 -10.19 -11.28 -4.62
N ASN A 240 -10.35 -9.97 -4.80
CA ASN A 240 -10.95 -9.34 -5.97
C ASN A 240 -9.85 -8.74 -6.85
N VAL A 241 -10.26 -8.30 -8.04
CA VAL A 241 -9.41 -7.40 -8.84
C VAL A 241 -9.08 -6.12 -8.05
N ALA A 242 -7.82 -5.70 -8.11
CA ALA A 242 -7.32 -4.58 -7.33
C ALA A 242 -7.64 -3.22 -7.98
N LEU A 243 -8.24 -2.30 -7.20
CA LEU A 243 -8.65 -0.97 -7.66
C LEU A 243 -7.50 -0.21 -8.31
N GLU A 244 -6.36 -0.15 -7.63
CA GLU A 244 -5.20 0.60 -8.09
C GLU A 244 -4.61 0.05 -9.39
N GLU A 245 -4.74 -1.25 -9.65
CA GLU A 245 -4.28 -1.88 -10.88
C GLU A 245 -5.22 -1.60 -12.05
N VAL A 246 -6.55 -1.64 -11.80
CA VAL A 246 -7.56 -1.29 -12.81
C VAL A 246 -7.42 0.18 -13.22
N ALA A 247 -7.34 1.09 -12.25
CA ALA A 247 -7.22 2.53 -12.49
C ALA A 247 -6.02 2.88 -13.37
N ILE A 248 -4.84 2.34 -13.03
CA ILE A 248 -3.62 2.58 -13.80
C ILE A 248 -3.65 1.91 -15.17
N ALA A 249 -4.25 0.72 -15.29
CA ALA A 249 -4.38 0.08 -16.59
C ALA A 249 -5.33 0.86 -17.52
N LEU A 250 -6.40 1.45 -16.98
CA LEU A 250 -7.33 2.32 -17.72
C LEU A 250 -6.64 3.59 -18.22
N ASP A 251 -5.95 4.31 -17.34
CA ASP A 251 -5.21 5.53 -17.69
C ASP A 251 -4.11 5.23 -18.72
N HIS A 252 -3.22 4.29 -18.39
CA HIS A 252 -2.01 4.06 -19.18
C HIS A 252 -2.27 3.38 -20.53
N CYS A 253 -3.24 2.47 -20.61
CA CYS A 253 -3.46 1.68 -21.83
C CYS A 253 -4.58 2.26 -22.72
N TYR A 254 -5.48 3.06 -22.15
CA TYR A 254 -6.70 3.50 -22.84
C TYR A 254 -6.98 5.01 -22.71
N ASP A 255 -6.11 5.77 -22.05
CA ASP A 255 -6.29 7.21 -21.80
C ASP A 255 -7.63 7.51 -21.06
N VAL A 256 -8.04 6.62 -20.15
CA VAL A 256 -9.25 6.75 -19.33
C VAL A 256 -8.87 6.95 -17.86
N GLU A 257 -9.04 8.17 -17.36
CA GLU A 257 -8.87 8.48 -15.94
C GLU A 257 -10.17 8.18 -15.20
N SER A 258 -10.23 7.03 -14.51
CA SER A 258 -11.43 6.60 -13.78
C SER A 258 -11.49 7.09 -12.33
N VAL A 259 -10.35 7.47 -11.77
CA VAL A 259 -10.16 7.92 -10.37
C VAL A 259 -8.95 8.85 -10.31
N LYS A 260 -8.84 9.61 -9.23
CA LYS A 260 -7.69 10.47 -8.95
C LYS A 260 -6.44 9.63 -8.58
N LEU A 261 -5.56 9.44 -9.55
CA LEU A 261 -4.48 8.45 -9.48
C LEU A 261 -3.44 8.73 -8.37
N ASP A 262 -3.13 9.99 -8.07
CA ASP A 262 -2.13 10.38 -7.08
C ASP A 262 -2.55 10.07 -5.62
N GLU A 263 -3.82 9.71 -5.39
CA GLU A 263 -4.33 9.26 -4.08
C GLU A 263 -4.14 7.74 -3.85
N LEU A 264 -3.85 6.96 -4.90
CA LEU A 264 -3.89 5.49 -4.85
C LEU A 264 -2.93 4.88 -3.83
N TYR A 265 -1.69 5.36 -3.74
CA TYR A 265 -0.73 4.83 -2.76
C TYR A 265 -1.17 5.09 -1.32
N ALA A 266 -1.64 6.30 -1.01
CA ALA A 266 -2.09 6.65 0.33
C ALA A 266 -3.33 5.83 0.74
N LEU A 267 -4.26 5.60 -0.21
CA LEU A 267 -5.41 4.73 -0.03
C LEU A 267 -5.00 3.28 0.25
N ALA A 268 -4.09 2.73 -0.55
CA ALA A 268 -3.55 1.38 -0.38
C ALA A 268 -2.89 1.17 0.99
N GLN A 269 -2.04 2.11 1.44
CA GLN A 269 -1.41 2.05 2.76
C GLN A 269 -2.43 2.11 3.89
N LYS A 270 -3.47 2.96 3.76
CA LYS A 270 -4.54 3.06 4.76
C LYS A 270 -5.30 1.76 4.91
N VAL A 271 -5.66 1.11 3.80
CA VAL A 271 -6.38 -0.18 3.82
C VAL A 271 -5.47 -1.28 4.39
N ALA A 272 -4.20 -1.34 4.00
CA ALA A 272 -3.25 -2.30 4.56
C ALA A 272 -3.10 -2.15 6.09
N GLN A 273 -3.01 -0.92 6.58
CA GLN A 273 -2.92 -0.62 8.01
C GLN A 273 -4.20 -1.01 8.77
N ALA A 274 -5.37 -0.65 8.24
CA ALA A 274 -6.66 -0.91 8.90
C ALA A 274 -7.03 -2.40 8.89
N THR A 275 -6.70 -3.12 7.82
CA THR A 275 -7.03 -4.55 7.69
C THR A 275 -5.98 -5.47 8.30
N GLY A 276 -4.74 -4.98 8.49
CA GLY A 276 -3.60 -5.80 8.89
C GLY A 276 -3.09 -6.73 7.80
N VAL A 277 -3.61 -6.65 6.57
CA VAL A 277 -3.15 -7.42 5.42
C VAL A 277 -1.94 -6.73 4.81
N ALA A 278 -0.77 -7.33 4.99
CA ALA A 278 0.48 -6.77 4.49
C ALA A 278 0.54 -6.78 2.96
N LEU A 279 0.96 -5.65 2.38
CA LEU A 279 1.22 -5.54 0.95
C LEU A 279 2.49 -6.30 0.56
N PRO A 280 2.44 -7.21 -0.43
CA PRO A 280 3.65 -7.78 -1.00
C PRO A 280 4.57 -6.66 -1.53
N PRO A 281 5.89 -6.70 -1.26
CA PRO A 281 6.81 -5.68 -1.77
C PRO A 281 6.75 -5.53 -3.30
N ASN A 282 6.44 -6.60 -4.01
CA ASN A 282 6.32 -6.64 -5.48
C ASN A 282 4.88 -6.52 -6.00
N LYS A 283 3.90 -6.09 -5.18
CA LYS A 283 2.54 -5.78 -5.66
C LYS A 283 2.61 -4.70 -6.74
N ALA A 284 1.88 -4.87 -7.84
CA ALA A 284 1.85 -3.86 -8.89
C ALA A 284 1.30 -2.54 -8.34
N VAL A 285 1.76 -1.42 -8.91
CA VAL A 285 1.38 -0.04 -8.55
C VAL A 285 1.85 0.39 -7.15
N VAL A 286 1.36 -0.27 -6.09
CA VAL A 286 1.50 0.19 -4.70
C VAL A 286 2.51 -0.60 -3.87
N GLY A 287 3.09 -1.68 -4.40
CA GLY A 287 4.11 -2.47 -3.72
C GLY A 287 5.42 -1.69 -3.54
N GLN A 288 6.09 -1.87 -2.40
CA GLN A 288 7.30 -1.12 -2.05
C GLN A 288 8.34 -1.04 -3.19
N ASN A 289 8.51 -2.14 -3.93
CA ASN A 289 9.50 -2.30 -5.00
C ASN A 289 9.05 -1.81 -6.38
N ALA A 290 7.79 -1.37 -6.56
CA ALA A 290 7.25 -1.01 -7.87
C ALA A 290 8.05 0.08 -8.61
N PHE A 291 8.66 1.00 -7.85
CA PHE A 291 9.53 2.09 -8.35
C PHE A 291 10.90 2.07 -7.69
N THR A 292 11.38 0.88 -7.34
CA THR A 292 12.68 0.70 -6.68
C THR A 292 13.68 0.01 -7.60
N HIS A 293 14.84 0.64 -7.82
CA HIS A 293 15.89 0.11 -8.70
C HIS A 293 17.16 -0.25 -7.92
N GLU A 294 17.58 -1.51 -7.99
CA GLU A 294 18.82 -2.00 -7.35
C GLU A 294 19.96 -2.28 -8.35
N SER A 295 19.63 -2.76 -9.55
CA SER A 295 20.61 -3.16 -10.56
C SER A 295 21.37 -1.95 -11.08
N GLY A 296 22.71 -1.97 -11.05
CA GLY A 296 23.54 -0.88 -11.55
C GLY A 296 23.32 -0.52 -13.02
N ILE A 297 22.79 -1.45 -13.84
CA ILE A 297 22.39 -1.17 -15.22
C ILE A 297 21.05 -0.42 -15.26
N HIS A 298 20.11 -0.79 -14.38
CA HIS A 298 18.81 -0.12 -14.29
C HIS A 298 18.99 1.29 -13.74
N THR A 299 19.77 1.45 -12.67
CA THR A 299 20.08 2.76 -12.10
C THR A 299 20.79 3.67 -13.11
N ASP A 300 21.78 3.17 -13.87
CA ASP A 300 22.44 3.96 -14.91
C ASP A 300 21.50 4.37 -16.05
N GLY A 301 20.54 3.51 -16.43
CA GLY A 301 19.53 3.85 -17.43
C GLY A 301 18.52 4.87 -16.92
N THR A 302 17.98 4.69 -15.71
CA THR A 302 17.05 5.63 -15.09
C THR A 302 17.69 7.01 -14.90
N LEU A 303 18.96 7.08 -14.48
CA LEU A 303 19.69 8.37 -14.36
C LEU A 303 19.85 9.11 -15.70
N LYS A 304 19.75 8.42 -16.84
CA LYS A 304 19.84 9.02 -18.19
C LYS A 304 18.47 9.41 -18.73
N ASP A 305 17.47 8.56 -18.47
CA ASP A 305 16.09 8.73 -18.89
C ASP A 305 15.20 7.92 -17.95
N ASP A 306 14.42 8.61 -17.13
CA ASP A 306 13.54 8.03 -16.13
C ASP A 306 12.55 7.01 -16.74
N ALA A 307 12.10 7.26 -17.98
CA ALA A 307 11.15 6.39 -18.69
C ALA A 307 11.79 5.08 -19.20
N MET A 308 13.11 4.90 -19.08
CA MET A 308 13.80 3.73 -19.64
C MET A 308 13.43 2.42 -18.94
N TYR A 309 13.07 2.48 -17.65
CA TYR A 309 12.72 1.32 -16.84
C TYR A 309 11.44 1.49 -16.02
N GLU A 310 10.77 2.64 -16.14
CA GLU A 310 9.51 2.92 -15.45
C GLU A 310 8.39 3.03 -16.50
N PRO A 311 7.33 2.22 -16.41
CA PRO A 311 6.23 2.28 -17.37
C PRO A 311 5.47 3.61 -17.29
N TYR A 312 5.45 4.23 -16.11
CA TYR A 312 4.89 5.54 -15.83
C TYR A 312 5.60 6.15 -14.60
N PRO A 313 5.59 7.48 -14.43
CA PRO A 313 6.24 8.15 -13.31
C PRO A 313 5.65 7.72 -11.95
N PRO A 314 6.47 7.59 -10.88
CA PRO A 314 5.96 7.24 -9.55
C PRO A 314 4.99 8.27 -8.98
N GLU A 315 5.12 9.55 -9.36
CA GLU A 315 4.27 10.64 -8.89
C GLU A 315 2.82 10.47 -9.36
N THR A 316 2.60 9.77 -10.49
CA THR A 316 1.26 9.43 -11.00
C THR A 316 0.42 8.73 -9.94
N VAL A 317 1.04 7.96 -9.05
CA VAL A 317 0.34 7.20 -8.00
C VAL A 317 0.60 7.72 -6.59
N GLY A 318 1.12 8.94 -6.47
CA GLY A 318 1.47 9.55 -5.18
C GLY A 318 2.70 8.93 -4.53
N ARG A 319 3.68 8.50 -5.33
CA ARG A 319 4.94 7.93 -4.87
C ARG A 319 6.15 8.70 -5.37
N GLU A 320 7.28 8.37 -4.75
CA GLU A 320 8.60 8.81 -5.15
C GLU A 320 9.46 7.60 -5.52
N ARG A 321 10.35 7.79 -6.50
CA ARG A 321 11.36 6.82 -6.88
C ARG A 321 12.30 6.53 -5.71
N ARG A 322 12.73 5.27 -5.58
CA ARG A 322 13.76 4.89 -4.61
C ARG A 322 14.90 4.15 -5.29
N LEU A 323 16.13 4.57 -5.04
CA LEU A 323 17.31 3.81 -5.41
C LEU A 323 17.75 2.99 -4.21
N VAL A 324 17.96 1.68 -4.38
CA VAL A 324 18.42 0.81 -3.30
C VAL A 324 19.76 0.23 -3.67
N LEU A 325 20.71 0.29 -2.75
CA LEU A 325 22.00 -0.34 -2.93
C LEU A 325 21.96 -1.76 -2.39
N GLY A 326 22.49 -2.69 -3.20
CA GLY A 326 22.61 -4.09 -2.84
C GLY A 326 23.74 -4.75 -3.62
N LYS A 327 23.79 -6.08 -3.63
CA LYS A 327 24.89 -6.82 -4.30
C LYS A 327 24.98 -6.56 -5.81
N HIS A 328 23.89 -6.05 -6.40
CA HIS A 328 23.82 -5.68 -7.81
C HIS A 328 24.13 -4.20 -8.08
N ALA A 329 24.49 -3.42 -7.05
CA ALA A 329 24.82 -2.01 -7.20
C ALA A 329 26.06 -1.82 -8.10
N GLY A 330 25.93 -0.89 -9.04
CA GLY A 330 27.01 -0.42 -9.90
C GLY A 330 27.62 0.88 -9.38
N ARG A 331 28.75 1.29 -9.96
CA ARG A 331 29.42 2.57 -9.62
C ARG A 331 28.50 3.78 -9.77
N ALA A 332 27.66 3.81 -10.82
CA ALA A 332 26.71 4.89 -11.04
C ALA A 332 25.67 4.99 -9.92
N GLY A 333 25.11 3.86 -9.48
CA GLY A 333 24.14 3.84 -8.38
C GLY A 333 24.74 4.23 -7.03
N VAL A 334 25.92 3.72 -6.70
CA VAL A 334 26.62 4.13 -5.47
C VAL A 334 26.99 5.61 -5.50
N LYS A 335 27.46 6.13 -6.64
CA LYS A 335 27.78 7.55 -6.78
C LYS A 335 26.54 8.43 -6.60
N ALA A 336 25.45 8.11 -7.29
CA ALA A 336 24.20 8.86 -7.18
C ALA A 336 23.67 8.88 -5.73
N ALA A 337 23.72 7.73 -5.04
CA ALA A 337 23.32 7.66 -3.64
C ALA A 337 24.25 8.48 -2.72
N LEU A 338 25.56 8.48 -2.95
CA LEU A 338 26.49 9.34 -2.19
C LEU A 338 26.22 10.83 -2.45
N ASP A 339 25.98 11.21 -3.71
CA ASP A 339 25.68 12.59 -4.12
C ASP A 339 24.35 13.08 -3.49
N GLU A 340 23.32 12.21 -3.41
CA GLU A 340 22.04 12.48 -2.74
C GLU A 340 22.21 12.82 -1.26
N HIS A 341 23.17 12.17 -0.59
CA HIS A 341 23.55 12.44 0.80
C HIS A 341 24.62 13.53 0.94
N GLY A 342 24.99 14.22 -0.14
CA GLY A 342 25.98 15.31 -0.12
C GLY A 342 27.42 14.84 0.16
N VAL A 343 27.75 13.58 -0.14
CA VAL A 343 29.09 13.01 0.03
C VAL A 343 29.87 13.07 -1.27
N ASP A 344 30.78 14.04 -1.37
CA ASP A 344 31.75 14.10 -2.46
C ASP A 344 32.74 12.93 -2.36
N ALA A 345 32.74 12.03 -3.35
CA ALA A 345 33.65 10.90 -3.45
C ALA A 345 34.33 10.83 -4.83
N THR A 346 35.63 10.54 -4.84
CA THR A 346 36.40 10.31 -6.06
C THR A 346 36.04 8.97 -6.71
N ASP A 347 36.35 8.77 -7.99
CA ASP A 347 36.06 7.52 -8.69
C ASP A 347 36.70 6.29 -8.03
N GLU A 348 37.88 6.45 -7.40
CA GLU A 348 38.56 5.40 -6.64
C GLU A 348 37.82 5.08 -5.33
N GLU A 349 37.36 6.11 -4.63
CA GLU A 349 36.58 5.95 -3.39
C GLU A 349 35.22 5.30 -3.69
N VAL A 350 34.51 5.76 -4.72
CA VAL A 350 33.25 5.12 -5.19
C VAL A 350 33.48 3.65 -5.49
N ALA A 351 34.60 3.28 -6.13
CA ALA A 351 34.91 1.87 -6.41
C ALA A 351 35.09 1.04 -5.13
N ALA A 352 35.78 1.58 -4.13
CA ALA A 352 35.98 0.89 -2.86
C ALA A 352 34.68 0.78 -2.03
N VAL A 353 33.81 1.81 -2.09
CA VAL A 353 32.48 1.76 -1.48
C VAL A 353 31.61 0.69 -2.16
N VAL A 354 31.62 0.61 -3.49
CA VAL A 354 30.92 -0.44 -4.24
C VAL A 354 31.32 -1.84 -3.77
N GLU A 355 32.61 -2.10 -3.53
CA GLU A 355 33.03 -3.41 -3.04
C GLU A 355 32.50 -3.70 -1.63
N ARG A 356 32.48 -2.71 -0.72
CA ARG A 356 31.86 -2.86 0.61
C ARG A 356 30.36 -3.12 0.54
N VAL A 357 29.66 -2.42 -0.34
CA VAL A 357 28.22 -2.61 -0.62
C VAL A 357 27.97 -4.05 -1.10
N LYS A 358 28.78 -4.56 -2.02
CA LYS A 358 28.68 -5.95 -2.49
C LYS A 358 28.98 -6.97 -1.40
N GLU A 359 30.04 -6.76 -0.62
CA GLU A 359 30.39 -7.65 0.49
C GLU A 359 29.27 -7.76 1.53
N LEU A 360 28.58 -6.65 1.82
CA LEU A 360 27.43 -6.65 2.72
C LEU A 360 26.23 -7.36 2.07
N GLY A 361 25.97 -7.08 0.78
CA GLY A 361 24.94 -7.74 -0.01
C GLY A 361 25.12 -9.25 -0.16
N ASP A 362 26.36 -9.73 -0.31
CA ASP A 362 26.70 -11.15 -0.40
C ASP A 362 26.39 -11.92 0.89
N ARG A 363 26.30 -11.21 2.03
CA ARG A 363 25.85 -11.77 3.31
C ARG A 363 24.33 -11.78 3.46
N GLY A 364 23.59 -11.48 2.39
CA GLY A 364 22.13 -11.43 2.36
C GLY A 364 21.53 -10.23 3.08
N LYS A 365 22.33 -9.17 3.30
CA LYS A 365 21.87 -7.95 3.97
C LYS A 365 21.59 -6.85 2.96
N ARG A 366 20.48 -6.13 3.16
CA ARG A 366 20.21 -4.87 2.44
C ARG A 366 21.20 -3.82 2.92
N VAL A 367 21.74 -3.01 2.00
CA VAL A 367 22.57 -1.86 2.35
C VAL A 367 21.65 -0.69 2.63
N THR A 368 21.78 -0.12 3.82
CA THR A 368 21.06 1.11 4.22
C THR A 368 21.88 2.34 3.85
N ASP A 369 21.24 3.51 3.86
CA ASP A 369 21.93 4.80 3.64
C ASP A 369 23.02 5.02 4.70
N ALA A 370 22.76 4.63 5.94
CA ALA A 370 23.75 4.65 7.00
C ALA A 370 24.95 3.73 6.75
N ASP A 371 24.73 2.51 6.21
CA ASP A 371 25.82 1.61 5.80
C ASP A 371 26.65 2.25 4.68
N LEU A 372 25.97 2.86 3.70
CA LEU A 372 26.62 3.56 2.58
C LEU A 372 27.53 4.69 3.07
N LEU A 373 27.01 5.55 3.95
CA LEU A 373 27.75 6.65 4.56
C LEU A 373 28.94 6.15 5.39
N ALA A 374 28.76 5.08 6.16
CA ALA A 374 29.84 4.46 6.92
C ALA A 374 30.95 3.90 6.00
N PHE A 375 30.57 3.25 4.89
CA PHE A 375 31.54 2.77 3.92
C PHE A 375 32.32 3.91 3.26
N ALA A 376 31.65 5.01 2.92
CA ALA A 376 32.30 6.20 2.36
C ALA A 376 33.30 6.82 3.35
N GLU A 377 32.91 6.98 4.62
CA GLU A 377 33.81 7.48 5.66
C GLU A 377 35.07 6.61 5.83
N ASP A 378 34.90 5.29 5.92
CA ASP A 378 36.01 4.35 6.04
C ASP A 378 36.93 4.39 4.82
N VAL A 379 36.37 4.49 3.60
CA VAL A 379 37.14 4.51 2.35
C VAL A 379 37.92 5.80 2.18
N GLN A 380 37.35 6.95 2.58
CA GLN A 380 38.01 8.25 2.53
C GLN A 380 39.18 8.39 3.51
N GLY A 381 39.50 7.33 4.26
CA GLY A 381 40.59 7.33 5.22
C GLY A 381 40.36 8.36 6.34
N ARG A 382 39.10 8.75 6.57
CA ARG A 382 38.70 9.54 7.73
C ARG A 382 38.67 8.59 8.93
N GLU A 383 39.83 8.02 9.31
CA GLU A 383 40.00 7.45 10.64
C GLU A 383 39.83 8.58 11.64
N ARG A 384 38.58 8.79 12.03
CA ARG A 384 38.22 9.76 13.05
C ARG A 384 38.72 9.19 14.37
N ALA A 385 39.59 9.93 15.05
CA ALA A 385 39.83 9.68 16.46
C ALA A 385 38.49 9.83 17.18
N ARG A 386 37.87 8.71 17.58
CA ARG A 386 36.59 8.73 18.30
C ARG A 386 36.76 9.55 19.57
N GLN A 387 36.02 10.64 19.63
CA GLN A 387 35.95 11.48 20.81
C GLN A 387 34.97 10.91 21.82
N VAL A 388 33.94 10.19 21.36
CA VAL A 388 32.93 9.57 22.21
C VAL A 388 32.73 8.12 21.81
N GLU A 389 32.82 7.20 22.78
CA GLU A 389 32.57 5.78 22.59
C GLU A 389 31.68 5.24 23.72
N LEU A 390 30.62 4.49 23.36
CA LEU A 390 29.78 3.78 24.32
C LEU A 390 30.46 2.48 24.76
N LEU A 391 30.86 2.41 26.03
CA LEU A 391 31.49 1.22 26.61
C LEU A 391 30.45 0.25 27.19
N ASP A 392 29.44 0.79 27.86
CA ASP A 392 28.43 0.00 28.57
C ASP A 392 27.10 0.74 28.67
N LEU A 393 26.00 -0.01 28.65
CA LEU A 393 24.63 0.49 28.79
C LEU A 393 23.81 -0.51 29.59
N THR A 394 23.18 -0.03 30.66
CA THR A 394 22.14 -0.77 31.38
C THR A 394 20.88 0.09 31.41
N ALA A 395 19.77 -0.44 30.91
CA ALA A 395 18.47 0.22 30.94
C ALA A 395 17.42 -0.68 31.60
N ALA A 396 16.55 -0.10 32.42
CA ALA A 396 15.48 -0.80 33.10
C ALA A 396 14.13 -0.10 32.86
N SER A 397 13.11 -0.88 32.51
CA SER A 397 11.72 -0.43 32.35
C SER A 397 10.74 -1.55 32.76
N GLY A 398 9.47 -1.22 33.02
CA GLY A 398 8.41 -2.22 33.28
C GLY A 398 7.81 -2.29 34.69
N GLY A 399 8.07 -1.31 35.57
CA GLY A 399 7.41 -1.27 36.90
C GLY A 399 7.59 0.01 37.73
N GLY A 400 8.52 0.89 37.36
CA GLY A 400 8.77 2.20 37.97
C GLY A 400 9.31 3.18 36.93
N THR A 401 9.78 4.36 37.36
CA THR A 401 10.35 5.37 36.45
C THR A 401 11.49 4.76 35.62
N PRO A 402 11.37 4.71 34.28
CA PRO A 402 12.44 4.22 33.42
C PRO A 402 13.77 4.88 33.73
N THR A 403 14.80 4.06 33.88
CA THR A 403 16.13 4.50 34.33
C THR A 403 17.20 3.81 33.49
N ALA A 404 18.26 4.52 33.17
CA ALA A 404 19.42 3.96 32.48
C ALA A 404 20.73 4.49 33.06
N SER A 405 21.78 3.68 32.96
CA SER A 405 23.17 4.07 33.24
C SER A 405 24.03 3.77 32.02
N VAL A 406 24.91 4.71 31.69
CA VAL A 406 25.86 4.61 30.59
C VAL A 406 27.27 4.77 31.10
N ARG A 407 28.21 4.06 30.45
CA ARG A 407 29.64 4.33 30.57
C ARG A 407 30.16 4.71 29.20
N LEU A 408 30.70 5.92 29.10
CA LEU A 408 31.29 6.47 27.88
C LEU A 408 32.80 6.61 28.05
N ARG A 409 33.55 6.47 26.96
CA ARG A 409 34.91 7.02 26.85
C ARG A 409 34.81 8.34 26.10
N VAL A 410 35.20 9.42 26.75
CA VAL A 410 35.15 10.79 26.19
C VAL A 410 36.57 11.34 26.20
N GLU A 411 37.13 11.60 25.02
CA GLU A 411 38.51 12.08 24.83
C GLU A 411 39.57 11.24 25.56
N GLY A 412 39.33 9.92 25.68
CA GLY A 412 40.20 8.97 26.37
C GLY A 412 39.92 8.77 27.86
N GLU A 413 39.03 9.55 28.47
CA GLU A 413 38.61 9.38 29.87
C GLU A 413 37.28 8.64 29.99
N GLU A 414 37.17 7.72 30.96
CA GLU A 414 35.90 7.02 31.22
C GLU A 414 34.97 7.87 32.10
N ARG A 415 33.75 8.10 31.62
CA ARG A 415 32.69 8.83 32.33
C ARG A 415 31.48 7.93 32.53
N VAL A 416 30.89 8.00 33.72
CA VAL A 416 29.68 7.25 34.07
C VAL A 416 28.59 8.24 34.46
N ALA A 417 27.40 8.05 33.92
CA ALA A 417 26.23 8.83 34.29
C ALA A 417 24.97 7.95 34.29
N SER A 418 23.89 8.50 34.83
CA SER A 418 22.60 7.83 34.89
C SER A 418 21.47 8.84 34.69
N GLY A 419 20.42 8.43 33.98
CA GLY A 419 19.28 9.29 33.67
C GLY A 419 17.96 8.58 33.91
N THR A 420 16.90 9.38 34.03
CA THR A 420 15.51 8.89 34.11
C THR A 420 14.67 9.51 33.00
N GLY A 421 13.67 8.79 32.51
CA GLY A 421 12.92 9.21 31.33
C GLY A 421 11.52 8.63 31.22
N SER A 422 10.81 9.00 30.15
CA SER A 422 9.50 8.44 29.80
C SER A 422 9.58 7.00 29.28
N GLY A 423 10.77 6.57 28.83
CA GLY A 423 11.08 5.22 28.39
C GLY A 423 12.58 4.90 28.55
N PRO A 424 13.01 3.65 28.30
CA PRO A 424 14.40 3.23 28.46
C PRO A 424 15.36 3.97 27.51
N VAL A 425 14.90 4.31 26.30
CA VAL A 425 15.66 5.13 25.34
C VAL A 425 15.85 6.55 25.90
N ASP A 426 14.77 7.26 26.23
CA ASP A 426 14.84 8.63 26.80
C ASP A 426 15.73 8.69 28.06
N ALA A 427 15.60 7.71 28.95
CA ALA A 427 16.46 7.62 30.14
C ALA A 427 17.95 7.48 29.79
N ALA A 428 18.27 6.66 28.80
CA ALA A 428 19.65 6.45 28.36
C ALA A 428 20.21 7.68 27.63
N VAL A 429 19.40 8.37 26.83
CA VAL A 429 19.80 9.61 26.15
C VAL A 429 20.13 10.71 27.14
N LYS A 430 19.30 10.87 28.18
CA LYS A 430 19.60 11.82 29.27
C LYS A 430 20.89 11.47 30.00
N ALA A 431 21.14 10.18 30.24
CA ALA A 431 22.40 9.72 30.83
C ALA A 431 23.61 10.05 29.93
N VAL A 432 23.49 9.87 28.61
CA VAL A 432 24.54 10.24 27.64
C VAL A 432 24.81 11.75 27.67
N ARG A 433 23.76 12.58 27.65
CA ARG A 433 23.90 14.05 27.74
C ARG A 433 24.59 14.48 29.04
N GLU A 434 24.23 13.87 30.17
CA GLU A 434 24.85 14.17 31.46
C GLU A 434 26.34 13.76 31.52
N ALA A 435 26.70 12.62 30.92
CA ALA A 435 28.10 12.18 30.83
C ALA A 435 28.96 13.09 29.93
N LEU A 436 28.37 13.65 28.87
CA LEU A 436 29.07 14.52 27.93
C LEU A 436 29.17 15.98 28.40
N GLY A 437 28.18 16.44 29.16
CA GLY A 437 28.13 17.82 29.66
C GLY A 437 27.48 18.81 28.68
N PRO A 438 27.45 20.11 29.02
CA PRO A 438 26.72 21.13 28.27
C PRO A 438 27.26 21.41 26.85
N ASP A 439 28.51 21.02 26.57
CA ASP A 439 29.13 21.21 25.25
C ASP A 439 28.59 20.24 24.18
N ALA A 440 27.72 19.29 24.57
CA ALA A 440 27.13 18.28 23.71
C ALA A 440 25.60 18.40 23.57
N ASP A 441 25.06 19.63 23.69
CA ASP A 441 23.62 19.89 23.57
C ASP A 441 23.14 19.84 22.10
N ALA A 442 23.23 18.66 21.50
CA ALA A 442 22.74 18.39 20.16
C ALA A 442 21.23 18.12 20.17
N GLN A 443 20.54 18.57 19.12
CA GLN A 443 19.14 18.30 18.86
C GLN A 443 19.00 16.96 18.11
N LEU A 444 17.98 16.18 18.46
CA LEU A 444 17.56 15.01 17.69
C LEU A 444 16.46 15.48 16.74
N ASP A 445 16.75 15.48 15.45
CA ASP A 445 15.84 15.99 14.42
C ASP A 445 14.94 14.86 13.90
N GLU A 446 15.51 13.68 13.63
CA GLU A 446 14.78 12.51 13.16
C GLU A 446 15.21 11.23 13.90
N TYR A 447 14.26 10.30 14.05
CA TYR A 447 14.45 9.01 14.69
C TYR A 447 13.58 7.97 13.98
N HIS A 448 14.22 6.98 13.36
CA HIS A 448 13.56 5.90 12.64
C HIS A 448 13.99 4.53 13.18
N VAL A 449 13.06 3.59 13.24
CA VAL A 449 13.34 2.21 13.68
C VAL A 449 12.77 1.24 12.68
N ASP A 450 13.66 0.44 12.11
CA ASP A 450 13.31 -0.64 11.18
C ASP A 450 13.63 -2.01 11.79
N ALA A 451 12.73 -2.97 11.61
CA ALA A 451 13.01 -4.37 11.89
C ALA A 451 13.61 -5.04 10.65
N ILE A 452 14.85 -5.55 10.76
CA ILE A 452 15.56 -6.18 9.63
C ILE A 452 15.02 -7.58 9.34
N THR A 453 14.59 -8.30 10.38
CA THR A 453 14.19 -9.70 10.31
C THR A 453 12.91 -9.95 11.10
N GLY A 454 12.09 -10.93 10.68
CA GLY A 454 10.97 -11.42 11.48
C GLY A 454 11.42 -12.48 12.51
N GLY A 455 10.77 -12.53 13.67
CA GLY A 455 11.09 -13.49 14.76
C GLY A 455 11.25 -12.81 16.13
N THR A 456 11.30 -13.59 17.20
CA THR A 456 11.50 -13.08 18.58
C THR A 456 12.93 -12.62 18.88
N ASP A 457 13.85 -12.87 17.96
CA ASP A 457 15.28 -12.53 17.98
C ASP A 457 15.64 -11.50 16.88
N ALA A 458 14.64 -10.76 16.39
CA ALA A 458 14.80 -9.78 15.35
C ALA A 458 15.88 -8.74 15.68
N VAL A 459 16.79 -8.50 14.74
CA VAL A 459 17.72 -7.37 14.80
C VAL A 459 16.96 -6.13 14.33
N VAL A 460 17.04 -5.06 15.11
CA VAL A 460 16.49 -3.75 14.74
C VAL A 460 17.62 -2.82 14.32
N THR A 461 17.37 -2.03 13.28
CA THR A 461 18.20 -0.90 12.88
C THR A 461 17.53 0.36 13.39
N VAL A 462 18.27 1.19 14.11
CA VAL A 462 17.83 2.51 14.53
C VAL A 462 18.66 3.54 13.80
N GLU A 463 17.98 4.40 13.05
CA GLU A 463 18.57 5.54 12.35
C GLU A 463 18.19 6.83 13.09
N VAL A 464 19.17 7.73 13.24
CA VAL A 464 18.98 9.02 13.90
C VAL A 464 19.64 10.12 13.09
N THR A 465 18.96 11.26 13.01
CA THR A 465 19.54 12.52 12.51
C THR A 465 19.65 13.48 13.67
N MET A 466 20.86 13.99 13.91
CA MET A 466 21.12 14.94 14.99
C MET A 466 21.86 16.18 14.48
N SER A 467 21.57 17.33 15.07
CA SER A 467 22.21 18.60 14.77
C SER A 467 22.83 19.28 15.99
N LEU A 468 23.95 19.98 15.78
CA LEU A 468 24.62 20.81 16.77
C LEU A 468 25.06 22.11 16.08
N GLY A 469 24.36 23.22 16.36
CA GLY A 469 24.57 24.47 15.65
C GLY A 469 24.08 24.40 14.20
N ASP A 470 24.97 24.65 13.25
CA ASP A 470 24.72 24.59 11.79
C ASP A 470 25.10 23.23 11.17
N ARG A 471 25.55 22.28 11.97
CA ARG A 471 25.97 20.94 11.52
C ARG A 471 24.87 19.92 11.84
N SER A 472 24.53 19.05 10.89
CA SER A 472 23.74 17.84 11.15
C SER A 472 24.44 16.59 10.62
N VAL A 473 24.11 15.44 11.21
CA VAL A 473 24.63 14.13 10.81
C VAL A 473 23.54 13.07 10.95
N THR A 474 23.45 12.16 9.98
CA THR A 474 22.59 10.97 10.04
C THR A 474 23.45 9.73 10.26
N VAL A 475 23.03 8.88 11.19
CA VAL A 475 23.76 7.66 11.58
C VAL A 475 22.78 6.55 11.92
N ALA A 476 23.13 5.29 11.63
CA ALA A 476 22.39 4.14 12.12
C ALA A 476 23.24 3.19 12.95
N ALA A 477 22.57 2.42 13.81
CA ALA A 477 23.15 1.30 14.52
C ALA A 477 22.16 0.15 14.59
N SER A 478 22.67 -1.08 14.54
CA SER A 478 21.85 -2.29 14.56
C SER A 478 22.15 -3.16 15.79
N HIS A 479 21.12 -3.63 16.48
CA HIS A 479 21.25 -4.53 17.63
C HIS A 479 19.96 -5.34 17.84
N ALA A 480 20.04 -6.48 18.53
CA ALA A 480 18.86 -7.23 18.96
C ALA A 480 18.07 -6.54 20.10
N ASP A 481 18.62 -5.45 20.65
CA ASP A 481 18.00 -4.66 21.73
C ASP A 481 17.83 -3.25 21.17
N ILE A 482 16.57 -2.85 20.99
CA ILE A 482 16.19 -1.55 20.45
C ILE A 482 16.77 -0.39 21.26
N THR A 483 16.88 -0.53 22.58
CA THR A 483 17.45 0.50 23.45
C THR A 483 18.92 0.66 23.14
N ARG A 484 19.64 -0.45 22.98
CA ARG A 484 21.08 -0.42 22.69
C ARG A 484 21.37 0.10 21.30
N ALA A 485 20.60 -0.31 20.30
CA ALA A 485 20.69 0.24 18.94
C ALA A 485 20.47 1.75 18.95
N SER A 486 19.42 2.23 19.64
CA SER A 486 19.10 3.66 19.74
C SER A 486 20.23 4.47 20.35
N VAL A 487 20.74 4.04 21.52
CA VAL A 487 21.79 4.77 22.24
C VAL A 487 23.10 4.74 21.46
N GLN A 488 23.42 3.62 20.80
CA GLN A 488 24.62 3.52 19.97
C GLN A 488 24.55 4.47 18.77
N ALA A 489 23.41 4.54 18.07
CA ALA A 489 23.22 5.45 16.94
C ALA A 489 23.41 6.91 17.38
N MET A 490 22.81 7.29 18.51
CA MET A 490 22.95 8.65 19.05
C MET A 490 24.37 8.97 19.55
N VAL A 491 25.06 8.03 20.19
CA VAL A 491 26.46 8.21 20.59
C VAL A 491 27.35 8.37 19.36
N ASN A 492 27.11 7.61 18.30
CA ASN A 492 27.84 7.77 17.05
C ASN A 492 27.56 9.14 16.39
N ALA A 493 26.31 9.62 16.44
CA ALA A 493 25.95 10.95 15.96
C ALA A 493 26.63 12.07 16.75
N LEU A 494 26.66 11.95 18.08
CA LEU A 494 27.35 12.89 18.96
C LEU A 494 28.86 12.84 18.76
N ASP A 495 29.45 11.65 18.65
CA ASP A 495 30.85 11.49 18.27
C ASP A 495 31.12 12.26 16.98
N ARG A 496 30.23 12.14 15.98
CA ARG A 496 30.28 12.82 14.67
C ARG A 496 30.10 14.34 14.70
N LEU A 497 29.31 14.86 15.62
CA LEU A 497 29.10 16.30 15.80
C LEU A 497 30.23 16.97 16.59
N LEU A 498 30.83 16.27 17.56
CA LEU A 498 31.79 16.87 18.50
C LEU A 498 33.24 16.96 17.99
N ALA A 499 33.66 16.15 17.02
CA ALA A 499 35.06 16.24 16.56
C ALA A 499 35.35 17.51 15.75
N PRO A 500 36.62 17.97 15.77
CA PRO A 500 37.03 19.26 15.22
C PRO A 500 36.99 19.25 13.70
N ASN A 501 36.62 20.39 13.10
CA ASN A 501 36.67 20.59 11.65
C ASN A 501 38.11 20.42 11.13
N HIS A 502 38.37 19.38 10.35
CA HIS A 502 39.54 19.35 9.44
C HIS A 502 39.21 20.12 8.15
N THR A 503 38.92 21.41 8.27
CA THR A 503 38.80 22.33 7.12
C THR A 503 39.34 23.70 7.48
N SER A 504 40.66 23.84 7.41
CA SER A 504 41.35 25.13 7.14
C SER A 504 42.79 24.81 6.70
N PRO A 505 43.22 25.15 5.47
CA PRO A 505 44.62 25.17 5.14
C PRO A 505 45.28 26.30 5.95
N THR A 506 46.32 25.96 6.70
CA THR A 506 47.20 26.95 7.36
C THR A 506 47.73 27.92 6.30
N PRO A 507 47.61 29.26 6.47
CA PRO A 507 48.30 30.18 5.58
C PRO A 507 49.80 29.98 5.80
N ALA A 508 50.52 29.67 4.72
CA ALA A 508 51.97 29.65 4.74
C ALA A 508 52.48 31.03 5.17
N SER A 509 53.28 31.07 6.23
CA SER A 509 54.04 32.25 6.63
C SER A 509 54.96 32.65 5.48
N ALA A 510 54.72 33.81 4.89
CA ALA A 510 55.68 34.49 4.04
C ALA A 510 56.66 35.25 4.95
N ASP A 511 57.81 34.63 5.22
CA ASP A 511 59.05 35.36 5.48
C ASP A 511 59.77 35.54 4.14
N ASP A 512 60.32 36.75 3.98
CA ASP A 512 61.02 37.40 2.83
C ASP A 512 60.20 38.09 1.74
#